data_AF-A0A9D1CK80-F1
#
_entry.id   AF-A0A9D1CK80-F1
#
_cell.length_a   1.000
_cell.length_b   1.000
_cell.length_c   1.000
_cell.angle_alpha   90.00
_cell.angle_beta   90.00
_cell.angle_gamma   90.00
#
_symmetry.space_group_name_H-M   'P 1'
#
loop_
_entity.id
_entity.type
_entity.pdbx_description
1 polymer ?
#
loop_
_entity_poly.entity_id
_entity_poly.type
_entity_poly.pdbx_seq_one_letter_code
_entity_poly.pdbx_strand_id
1 'polypeptide(L)'
;MRKLKVHLKKKPAIILATVLGCVLLCLLTIYLFTPKIKIDGGNDVETVEYMSEYQVSPAEAYRFGQKLKGEVTVQGTVDTKTLGTYYLIYHYGDGLFESKVTKKVVVKDTTGPVITLTGNSDVTMCPNAQYEEEGYQAFDNYDGDITANVEVTEETDKVIYKVKDSSGNETTVERKTNRKDETPPTITLTGGYTVYTTINTSYDELGYTATDDCDGDLTSQVVITGNVDTTKLGTYQKTYTVKDSAGNETTVTRTVVVRNQTSSTSSSCGGEPGVIYLTFDDGPNAYYTPVILDVLKKYNVKATFFVTMAGPDSLIKREYEEGHAIGLHTATHQYPIVYGSVDSYFNDLNQVSDRVYRITGMRSNIIRFPGGSSNTVSKKYSPGIMSTLVTEVQNRGYQYFDWNISSGDAGETTDPSVEANNVIKNLSRKCGNIILMHDIKKHTAQAIETIVKYGVENGYKFDVLTVNTKPVHQRVNN
;
A
#
# COMPACT_ATOMS: atom_id res chain seq x y z
N MET A 1 -103.10 -78.57 -53.15
CA MET A 1 -101.85 -79.31 -53.38
C MET A 1 -100.70 -78.56 -52.70
N ARG A 2 -99.90 -79.28 -51.88
CA ARG A 2 -98.67 -78.78 -51.22
C ARG A 2 -97.72 -78.11 -52.22
N LYS A 3 -97.05 -77.04 -51.80
CA LYS A 3 -95.59 -76.89 -52.00
C LYS A 3 -95.00 -75.92 -50.97
N LEU A 4 -94.28 -76.50 -50.02
CA LEU A 4 -93.25 -75.84 -49.20
C LEU A 4 -92.29 -75.08 -50.13
N LYS A 5 -92.01 -73.82 -49.82
CA LYS A 5 -90.71 -73.21 -50.15
C LYS A 5 -89.95 -73.00 -48.84
N VAL A 6 -88.89 -73.79 -48.73
CA VAL A 6 -87.98 -73.91 -47.60
C VAL A 6 -87.21 -72.61 -47.39
N HIS A 7 -87.18 -72.19 -46.13
CA HIS A 7 -86.37 -71.12 -45.56
C HIS A 7 -84.87 -71.50 -45.55
N LEU A 8 -84.05 -70.81 -46.34
CA LEU A 8 -82.58 -70.76 -46.24
C LEU A 8 -82.21 -69.35 -46.76
N LYS A 9 -81.47 -68.45 -46.09
CA LYS A 9 -80.35 -68.60 -45.15
C LYS A 9 -80.33 -67.39 -44.17
N LYS A 10 -80.72 -67.58 -42.90
CA LYS A 10 -80.37 -66.66 -41.78
C LYS A 10 -79.36 -67.27 -40.79
N LYS A 11 -79.04 -68.56 -40.93
CA LYS A 11 -78.16 -69.32 -40.02
C LYS A 11 -76.72 -68.80 -39.92
N PRO A 12 -76.03 -68.38 -41.00
CA PRO A 12 -74.67 -67.83 -40.85
C PRO A 12 -74.65 -66.48 -40.13
N ALA A 13 -75.68 -65.64 -40.28
CA ALA A 13 -75.75 -64.33 -39.62
C ALA A 13 -76.03 -64.43 -38.11
N ILE A 14 -76.86 -65.38 -37.66
CA ILE A 14 -77.14 -65.61 -36.23
C ILE A 14 -75.91 -66.18 -35.52
N ILE A 15 -75.21 -67.14 -36.14
CA ILE A 15 -73.96 -67.71 -35.62
C ILE A 15 -72.88 -66.64 -35.56
N LEU A 16 -72.75 -65.81 -36.60
CA LEU A 16 -71.80 -64.70 -36.61
C LEU A 16 -72.11 -63.67 -35.50
N ALA A 17 -73.38 -63.32 -35.27
CA ALA A 17 -73.78 -62.39 -34.22
C ALA A 17 -73.58 -62.96 -32.80
N THR A 18 -73.81 -64.26 -32.60
CA THR A 18 -73.52 -64.92 -31.30
C THR A 18 -72.02 -65.02 -31.05
N VAL A 19 -71.23 -65.35 -32.08
CA VAL A 19 -69.76 -65.35 -31.99
C VAL A 19 -69.25 -63.93 -31.71
N LEU A 20 -69.75 -62.90 -32.42
CA LEU A 20 -69.39 -61.50 -32.13
C LEU A 20 -69.78 -61.11 -30.71
N GLY A 21 -70.98 -61.50 -30.24
CA GLY A 21 -71.46 -61.21 -28.90
C GLY A 21 -70.60 -61.88 -27.81
N CYS A 22 -70.22 -63.14 -28.00
CA CYS A 22 -69.29 -63.84 -27.12
C CYS A 22 -67.89 -63.19 -27.13
N VAL A 23 -67.39 -62.76 -28.30
CA VAL A 23 -66.12 -62.04 -28.41
C VAL A 23 -66.19 -60.69 -27.69
N LEU A 24 -67.25 -59.91 -27.88
CA LEU A 24 -67.48 -58.64 -27.19
C LEU A 24 -67.62 -58.81 -25.68
N LEU A 25 -68.34 -59.83 -25.23
CA LEU A 25 -68.47 -60.16 -23.81
C LEU A 25 -67.12 -60.59 -23.23
N CYS A 26 -66.35 -61.43 -23.94
CA CYS A 26 -64.99 -61.81 -23.56
C CYS A 26 -64.07 -60.59 -23.48
N LEU A 27 -64.09 -59.69 -24.47
CA LEU A 27 -63.30 -58.46 -24.48
C LEU A 27 -63.71 -57.52 -23.34
N LEU A 28 -65.01 -57.39 -23.06
CA LEU A 28 -65.52 -56.60 -21.94
C LEU A 28 -65.12 -57.22 -20.59
N THR A 29 -65.17 -58.55 -20.45
CA THR A 29 -64.68 -59.24 -19.26
C THR A 29 -63.17 -59.07 -19.10
N ILE A 30 -62.40 -59.14 -20.18
CA ILE A 30 -60.95 -58.87 -20.11
C ILE A 30 -60.72 -57.43 -19.65
N TYR A 31 -61.38 -56.45 -20.26
CA TYR A 31 -61.23 -55.04 -19.91
C TYR A 31 -61.68 -54.70 -18.47
N LEU A 32 -62.78 -55.28 -17.99
CA LEU A 32 -63.29 -55.05 -16.63
C LEU A 32 -62.45 -55.74 -15.56
N PHE A 33 -61.88 -56.90 -15.88
CA PHE A 33 -61.07 -57.70 -14.97
C PHE A 33 -59.56 -57.44 -15.12
N THR A 34 -59.10 -56.69 -16.12
CA THR A 34 -57.72 -56.18 -16.14
C THR A 34 -57.51 -55.18 -15.00
N PRO A 35 -56.49 -55.37 -14.16
CA PRO A 35 -56.10 -54.39 -13.15
C PRO A 35 -55.84 -52.98 -13.73
N LYS A 36 -56.00 -51.94 -12.93
CA LYS A 36 -55.59 -50.58 -13.27
C LYS A 36 -54.46 -50.16 -12.35
N ILE A 37 -53.31 -49.79 -12.92
CA ILE A 37 -52.18 -49.28 -12.16
C ILE A 37 -52.34 -47.78 -11.99
N LYS A 38 -52.24 -47.31 -10.75
CA LYS A 38 -52.17 -45.89 -10.41
C LYS A 38 -50.78 -45.62 -9.85
N ILE A 39 -50.00 -44.82 -10.56
CA ILE A 39 -48.68 -44.35 -10.14
C ILE A 39 -48.89 -43.07 -9.33
N ASP A 40 -48.18 -42.92 -8.21
CA ASP A 40 -48.19 -41.70 -7.44
C ASP A 40 -47.57 -40.55 -8.25
N GLY A 41 -48.23 -39.40 -8.29
CA GLY A 41 -47.88 -38.31 -9.22
C GLY A 41 -48.25 -38.54 -10.70
N GLY A 42 -48.86 -39.68 -11.05
CA GLY A 42 -49.37 -39.95 -12.41
C GLY A 42 -48.35 -40.58 -13.37
N ASN A 43 -48.75 -40.73 -14.64
CA ASN A 43 -47.95 -41.35 -15.70
C ASN A 43 -47.55 -40.36 -16.80
N ASP A 44 -47.70 -39.07 -16.55
CA ASP A 44 -47.22 -38.01 -17.44
C ASP A 44 -45.68 -38.00 -17.52
N VAL A 45 -45.14 -37.26 -18.50
CA VAL A 45 -43.70 -37.13 -18.68
C VAL A 45 -43.09 -36.38 -17.49
N GLU A 46 -42.23 -37.06 -16.75
CA GLU A 46 -41.49 -36.48 -15.63
C GLU A 46 -40.15 -35.93 -16.12
N THR A 47 -39.80 -34.71 -15.72
CA THR A 47 -38.48 -34.12 -16.01
C THR A 47 -37.62 -34.23 -14.76
N VAL A 48 -36.38 -34.67 -14.92
CA VAL A 48 -35.41 -34.85 -13.84
C VAL A 48 -34.14 -34.10 -14.19
N GLU A 49 -33.58 -33.39 -13.22
CA GLU A 49 -32.36 -32.61 -13.40
C GLU A 49 -31.14 -33.52 -13.50
N TYR A 50 -30.17 -33.14 -14.33
CA TYR A 50 -28.90 -33.83 -14.42
C TYR A 50 -28.22 -33.94 -13.05
N MET A 51 -27.69 -35.14 -12.75
CA MET A 51 -27.07 -35.50 -11.48
C MET A 51 -27.94 -35.38 -10.22
N SER A 52 -29.24 -35.09 -10.34
CA SER A 52 -30.12 -35.10 -9.16
C SER A 52 -30.40 -36.53 -8.70
N GLU A 53 -30.76 -36.67 -7.42
CA GLU A 53 -31.30 -37.94 -6.94
C GLU A 53 -32.67 -38.20 -7.59
N TYR A 54 -32.93 -39.47 -7.96
CA TYR A 54 -34.21 -39.89 -8.51
C TYR A 54 -34.80 -41.04 -7.70
N GLN A 55 -36.05 -40.88 -7.28
CA GLN A 55 -36.80 -41.90 -6.56
C GLN A 55 -37.96 -42.39 -7.44
N VAL A 56 -38.02 -43.70 -7.66
CA VAL A 56 -39.10 -44.33 -8.43
C VAL A 56 -40.42 -44.11 -7.70
N SER A 57 -41.38 -43.48 -8.38
CA SER A 57 -42.69 -43.20 -7.79
C SER A 57 -43.39 -44.51 -7.42
N PRO A 58 -43.92 -44.64 -6.18
CA PRO A 58 -44.72 -45.79 -5.79
C PRO A 58 -45.94 -45.97 -6.69
N ALA A 59 -46.43 -47.19 -6.83
CA ALA A 59 -47.63 -47.48 -7.60
C ALA A 59 -48.47 -48.59 -6.96
N GLU A 60 -49.78 -48.52 -7.19
CA GLU A 60 -50.75 -49.48 -6.66
C GLU A 60 -51.68 -49.96 -7.75
N ALA A 61 -52.16 -51.20 -7.65
CA ALA A 61 -53.09 -51.80 -8.58
C ALA A 61 -54.51 -51.89 -8.01
N TYR A 62 -55.49 -51.58 -8.84
CA TYR A 62 -56.91 -51.53 -8.48
C TYR A 62 -57.77 -52.35 -9.44
N ARG A 63 -58.82 -52.99 -8.94
CA ARG A 63 -59.89 -53.59 -9.76
C ARG A 63 -61.24 -53.28 -9.13
N PHE A 64 -62.21 -52.85 -9.95
CA PHE A 64 -63.52 -52.38 -9.47
C PHE A 64 -63.44 -51.35 -8.32
N GLY A 65 -62.40 -50.51 -8.32
CA GLY A 65 -62.17 -49.48 -7.29
C GLY A 65 -61.55 -49.99 -5.98
N GLN A 66 -61.30 -51.29 -5.83
CA GLN A 66 -60.64 -51.87 -4.66
C GLN A 66 -59.15 -52.11 -4.93
N LYS A 67 -58.31 -51.80 -3.94
CA LYS A 67 -56.87 -52.07 -3.98
C LYS A 67 -56.62 -53.58 -3.96
N LEU A 68 -55.80 -54.06 -4.88
CA LEU A 68 -55.46 -55.47 -4.98
C LEU A 68 -54.32 -55.84 -4.01
N LYS A 69 -54.28 -57.11 -3.59
CA LYS A 69 -53.19 -57.67 -2.76
C LYS A 69 -52.03 -58.10 -3.66
N GLY A 70 -50.89 -57.44 -3.52
CA GLY A 70 -49.67 -57.69 -4.30
C GLY A 70 -48.94 -56.39 -4.60
N GLU A 71 -47.66 -56.46 -4.95
CA GLU A 71 -46.85 -55.30 -5.28
C GLU A 71 -46.85 -55.03 -6.78
N VAL A 72 -46.89 -53.75 -7.16
CA VAL A 72 -46.60 -53.35 -8.55
C VAL A 72 -45.09 -53.39 -8.73
N THR A 73 -44.63 -54.29 -9.58
CA THR A 73 -43.20 -54.39 -9.92
C THR A 73 -42.82 -53.31 -10.92
N VAL A 74 -41.64 -52.73 -10.79
CA VAL A 74 -41.13 -51.72 -11.73
C VAL A 74 -39.92 -52.30 -12.47
N GLN A 75 -39.97 -52.28 -13.79
CA GLN A 75 -38.85 -52.62 -14.67
C GLN A 75 -38.28 -51.35 -15.29
N GLY A 76 -36.95 -51.30 -15.41
CA GLY A 76 -36.24 -50.13 -15.91
C GLY A 76 -35.47 -49.41 -14.79
N THR A 77 -34.54 -48.55 -15.20
CA THR A 77 -33.75 -47.70 -14.30
C THR A 77 -33.65 -46.32 -14.94
N VAL A 78 -33.47 -45.29 -14.11
CA VAL A 78 -33.20 -43.92 -14.56
C VAL A 78 -31.79 -43.59 -14.12
N ASP A 79 -30.90 -43.37 -15.08
CA ASP A 79 -29.54 -42.88 -14.81
C ASP A 79 -29.52 -41.35 -14.96
N THR A 80 -29.53 -40.65 -13.83
CA THR A 80 -29.50 -39.17 -13.83
C THR A 80 -28.14 -38.61 -14.23
N LYS A 81 -27.10 -39.45 -14.39
CA LYS A 81 -25.78 -39.05 -14.89
C LYS A 81 -25.67 -39.07 -16.42
N THR A 82 -26.74 -39.43 -17.11
CA THR A 82 -26.76 -39.45 -18.57
C THR A 82 -28.04 -38.76 -19.05
N LEU A 83 -27.90 -37.68 -19.83
CA LEU A 83 -29.05 -37.00 -20.42
C LEU A 83 -29.80 -37.96 -21.37
N GLY A 84 -31.12 -37.88 -21.37
CA GLY A 84 -31.92 -38.73 -22.26
C GLY A 84 -33.31 -39.03 -21.77
N THR A 85 -34.00 -39.89 -22.51
CA THR A 85 -35.33 -40.39 -22.15
C THR A 85 -35.23 -41.82 -21.63
N TYR A 86 -35.77 -42.03 -20.44
CA TYR A 86 -35.89 -43.31 -19.76
C TYR A 86 -37.34 -43.73 -19.68
N TYR A 87 -37.57 -45.04 -19.63
CA TYR A 87 -38.90 -45.63 -19.56
C TYR A 87 -38.97 -46.59 -18.37
N LEU A 88 -39.87 -46.30 -17.44
CA LEU A 88 -40.20 -47.20 -16.33
C LEU A 88 -41.49 -47.93 -16.65
N ILE A 89 -41.44 -49.26 -16.64
CA ILE A 89 -42.58 -50.12 -16.92
C ILE A 89 -43.11 -50.68 -15.60
N TYR A 90 -44.25 -50.15 -15.18
CA TYR A 90 -44.99 -50.63 -14.03
C TYR A 90 -45.83 -51.82 -14.45
N HIS A 91 -45.62 -52.96 -13.80
CA HIS A 91 -46.26 -54.22 -14.12
C HIS A 91 -46.94 -54.82 -12.89
N TYR A 92 -48.19 -55.23 -13.08
CA TYR A 92 -48.96 -55.98 -12.10
C TYR A 92 -49.68 -57.14 -12.79
N GLY A 93 -49.62 -58.33 -12.19
CA GLY A 93 -50.33 -59.51 -12.67
C GLY A 93 -50.81 -60.39 -11.53
N ASP A 94 -52.00 -60.98 -11.68
CA ASP A 94 -52.61 -61.90 -10.72
C ASP A 94 -52.84 -63.30 -11.29
N GLY A 95 -52.02 -63.68 -12.28
CA GLY A 95 -52.03 -64.96 -12.97
C GLY A 95 -52.97 -65.01 -14.17
N LEU A 96 -54.24 -64.61 -13.99
CA LEU A 96 -55.25 -64.61 -15.06
C LEU A 96 -55.26 -63.31 -15.88
N PHE A 97 -54.88 -62.17 -15.26
CA PHE A 97 -54.83 -60.87 -15.92
C PHE A 97 -53.52 -60.13 -15.60
N GLU A 98 -53.05 -59.34 -16.57
CA GLU A 98 -51.87 -58.48 -16.42
C GLU A 98 -52.16 -57.04 -16.84
N SER A 99 -51.37 -56.10 -16.35
CA SER A 99 -51.43 -54.70 -16.73
C SER A 99 -50.05 -54.08 -16.71
N LYS A 100 -49.79 -53.22 -17.71
CA LYS A 100 -48.53 -52.50 -17.88
C LYS A 100 -48.82 -51.02 -18.11
N VAL A 101 -48.16 -50.15 -17.36
CA VAL A 101 -48.17 -48.70 -17.57
C VAL A 101 -46.73 -48.25 -17.72
N THR A 102 -46.44 -47.49 -18.78
CA THR A 102 -45.11 -46.92 -19.00
C THR A 102 -45.11 -45.47 -18.53
N LYS A 103 -44.15 -45.11 -17.67
CA LYS A 103 -43.84 -43.74 -17.28
C LYS A 103 -42.59 -43.29 -18.03
N LYS A 104 -42.67 -42.16 -18.73
CA LYS A 104 -41.54 -41.55 -19.44
C LYS A 104 -40.85 -40.56 -18.50
N VAL A 105 -39.55 -40.73 -18.31
CA VAL A 105 -38.72 -39.82 -17.52
C VAL A 105 -37.68 -39.20 -18.44
N VAL A 106 -37.57 -37.88 -18.47
CA VAL A 106 -36.61 -37.14 -19.29
C VAL A 106 -35.59 -36.51 -18.36
N VAL A 107 -34.36 -37.01 -18.42
CA VAL A 107 -33.22 -36.38 -17.75
C VAL A 107 -32.68 -35.33 -18.70
N LYS A 108 -32.74 -34.07 -18.28
CA LYS A 108 -32.16 -32.92 -18.99
C LYS A 108 -31.47 -32.03 -17.98
N ASP A 109 -30.50 -31.28 -18.44
CA ASP A 109 -29.92 -30.18 -17.68
C ASP A 109 -30.82 -28.94 -17.82
N THR A 110 -31.21 -28.37 -16.69
CA THR A 110 -32.03 -27.16 -16.55
C THR A 110 -31.38 -26.12 -15.63
N THR A 111 -30.16 -26.39 -15.18
CA THR A 111 -29.43 -25.52 -14.27
C THR A 111 -28.62 -24.53 -15.09
N GLY A 112 -28.69 -23.24 -14.77
CA GLY A 112 -27.86 -22.23 -15.43
C GLY A 112 -26.41 -22.30 -14.94
N PRO A 113 -25.45 -21.89 -15.80
CA PRO A 113 -24.05 -21.78 -15.40
C PRO A 113 -23.86 -20.72 -14.30
N VAL A 114 -22.80 -20.83 -13.50
CA VAL A 114 -22.45 -19.87 -12.45
C VAL A 114 -21.21 -19.09 -12.88
N ILE A 115 -21.34 -17.77 -13.00
CA ILE A 115 -20.21 -16.86 -13.22
C ILE A 115 -19.71 -16.33 -11.87
N THR A 116 -18.41 -16.47 -11.61
CA THR A 116 -17.72 -15.90 -10.45
C THR A 116 -16.72 -14.86 -10.92
N LEU A 117 -16.91 -13.61 -10.48
CA LEU A 117 -15.99 -12.51 -10.73
C LEU A 117 -14.80 -12.57 -9.77
N THR A 118 -13.59 -12.34 -10.28
CA THR A 118 -12.38 -12.15 -9.46
C THR A 118 -12.18 -10.67 -9.18
N GLY A 119 -11.85 -10.28 -7.95
CA GLY A 119 -11.71 -8.86 -7.60
C GLY A 119 -13.04 -8.19 -7.25
N ASN A 120 -13.11 -6.88 -7.40
CA ASN A 120 -14.24 -6.10 -6.86
C ASN A 120 -15.43 -6.10 -7.83
N SER A 121 -16.65 -6.09 -7.28
CA SER A 121 -17.87 -5.90 -8.07
C SER A 121 -18.13 -4.44 -8.46
N ASP A 122 -17.37 -3.50 -7.87
CA ASP A 122 -17.42 -2.06 -8.13
C ASP A 122 -15.98 -1.54 -8.24
N VAL A 123 -15.67 -0.91 -9.38
CA VAL A 123 -14.34 -0.43 -9.73
C VAL A 123 -14.39 1.07 -9.99
N THR A 124 -13.55 1.83 -9.28
CA THR A 124 -13.33 3.26 -9.59
C THR A 124 -12.16 3.39 -10.55
N MET A 125 -12.32 4.19 -11.60
CA MET A 125 -11.27 4.42 -12.60
C MET A 125 -11.34 5.85 -13.14
N CYS A 126 -10.23 6.30 -13.74
CA CYS A 126 -10.15 7.62 -14.36
C CYS A 126 -11.24 7.80 -15.44
N PRO A 127 -11.81 9.01 -15.61
CA PRO A 127 -12.93 9.26 -16.52
C PRO A 127 -12.73 8.74 -17.96
N ASN A 128 -11.49 8.82 -18.46
CA ASN A 128 -11.14 8.43 -19.83
C ASN A 128 -10.41 7.08 -19.92
N ALA A 129 -10.23 6.36 -18.80
CA ALA A 129 -9.55 5.07 -18.81
C ALA A 129 -10.39 4.00 -19.51
N GLN A 130 -9.72 3.07 -20.19
CA GLN A 130 -10.33 1.81 -20.58
C GLN A 130 -10.37 0.90 -19.36
N TYR A 131 -11.43 0.13 -19.21
CA TYR A 131 -11.52 -0.84 -18.13
C TYR A 131 -10.51 -1.98 -18.35
N GLU A 132 -9.77 -2.32 -17.31
CA GLU A 132 -8.85 -3.46 -17.29
C GLU A 132 -9.53 -4.65 -16.59
N GLU A 133 -9.58 -5.81 -17.26
CA GLU A 133 -10.29 -6.97 -16.76
C GLU A 133 -9.63 -7.58 -15.51
N GLU A 134 -10.33 -7.59 -14.38
CA GLU A 134 -9.85 -8.19 -13.11
C GLU A 134 -10.01 -9.73 -13.05
N GLY A 135 -10.67 -10.32 -14.04
CA GLY A 135 -10.84 -11.76 -14.22
C GLY A 135 -12.21 -12.27 -13.81
N TYR A 136 -12.58 -13.43 -14.36
CA TYR A 136 -13.81 -14.17 -14.08
C TYR A 136 -13.64 -15.66 -14.41
N GLN A 137 -14.54 -16.49 -13.87
CA GLN A 137 -14.67 -17.90 -14.19
C GLN A 137 -16.15 -18.27 -14.36
N ALA A 138 -16.45 -19.25 -15.21
CA ALA A 138 -17.81 -19.76 -15.40
C ALA A 138 -17.82 -21.29 -15.38
N PHE A 139 -18.67 -21.85 -14.52
CA PHE A 139 -18.84 -23.30 -14.39
C PHE A 139 -20.29 -23.71 -14.47
N ASP A 140 -20.53 -24.85 -15.10
CA ASP A 140 -21.84 -25.49 -15.18
C ASP A 140 -21.79 -26.93 -14.62
N ASN A 141 -22.93 -27.44 -14.14
CA ASN A 141 -23.00 -28.80 -13.59
C ASN A 141 -22.83 -29.88 -14.66
N TYR A 142 -23.28 -29.65 -15.90
CA TYR A 142 -23.17 -30.58 -17.03
C TYR A 142 -21.95 -30.29 -17.91
N ASP A 143 -21.74 -29.04 -18.31
CA ASP A 143 -20.68 -28.65 -19.25
C ASP A 143 -19.29 -28.45 -18.58
N GLY A 144 -19.24 -28.31 -17.25
CA GLY A 144 -17.99 -28.10 -16.52
C GLY A 144 -17.47 -26.66 -16.68
N ASP A 145 -16.16 -26.49 -16.93
CA ASP A 145 -15.57 -25.16 -17.13
C ASP A 145 -15.92 -24.61 -18.52
N ILE A 146 -16.74 -23.57 -18.54
CA ILE A 146 -17.17 -22.86 -19.74
C ILE A 146 -16.67 -21.41 -19.75
N THR A 147 -15.63 -21.08 -18.98
CA THR A 147 -15.07 -19.72 -18.86
C THR A 147 -14.72 -19.11 -20.22
N ALA A 148 -14.24 -19.92 -21.17
CA ALA A 148 -13.90 -19.46 -22.52
C ALA A 148 -15.11 -19.03 -23.36
N ASN A 149 -16.34 -19.39 -22.95
CA ASN A 149 -17.58 -19.07 -23.66
C ASN A 149 -18.25 -17.80 -23.13
N VAL A 150 -17.68 -17.14 -22.11
CA VAL A 150 -18.25 -15.92 -21.55
C VAL A 150 -18.08 -14.78 -22.55
N GLU A 151 -19.20 -14.17 -22.93
CA GLU A 151 -19.25 -12.93 -23.70
C GLU A 151 -19.14 -11.75 -22.72
N VAL A 152 -18.14 -10.88 -22.94
CA VAL A 152 -17.90 -9.68 -22.14
C VAL A 152 -18.27 -8.44 -22.95
N THR A 153 -19.13 -7.59 -22.40
CA THR A 153 -19.54 -6.32 -23.00
C THR A 153 -19.26 -5.17 -22.04
N GLU A 154 -18.48 -4.17 -22.45
CA GLU A 154 -18.24 -2.95 -21.68
C GLU A 154 -19.28 -1.88 -22.04
N GLU A 155 -19.93 -1.31 -21.02
CA GLU A 155 -20.77 -0.13 -21.09
C GLU A 155 -20.13 1.02 -20.29
N THR A 156 -20.76 2.19 -20.27
CA THR A 156 -20.16 3.38 -19.62
C THR A 156 -20.04 3.22 -18.10
N ASP A 157 -21.03 2.59 -17.46
CA ASP A 157 -21.17 2.46 -16.01
C ASP A 157 -21.05 1.02 -15.50
N LYS A 158 -20.79 0.05 -16.39
CA LYS A 158 -20.66 -1.37 -16.04
C LYS A 158 -20.00 -2.21 -17.11
N VAL A 159 -19.58 -3.41 -16.72
CA VAL A 159 -19.13 -4.51 -17.58
C VAL A 159 -20.06 -5.70 -17.36
N ILE A 160 -20.57 -6.26 -18.45
CA ILE A 160 -21.56 -7.34 -18.45
C ILE A 160 -20.88 -8.63 -18.89
N TYR A 161 -21.03 -9.70 -18.10
CA TYR A 161 -20.54 -11.04 -18.37
C TYR A 161 -21.72 -11.95 -18.60
N LYS A 162 -21.79 -12.56 -19.78
CA LYS A 162 -22.92 -13.38 -20.21
C LYS A 162 -22.43 -14.72 -20.73
N VAL A 163 -23.03 -15.82 -20.28
CA VAL A 163 -22.67 -17.15 -20.76
C VAL A 163 -23.91 -18.04 -20.84
N LYS A 164 -23.91 -18.93 -21.84
CA LYS A 164 -24.95 -19.92 -22.08
C LYS A 164 -24.30 -21.30 -22.16
N ASP A 165 -24.92 -22.28 -21.52
CA ASP A 165 -24.49 -23.69 -21.57
C ASP A 165 -24.97 -24.40 -22.85
N SER A 166 -24.65 -25.69 -22.99
CA SER A 166 -25.05 -26.49 -24.16
C SER A 166 -26.55 -26.84 -24.19
N SER A 167 -27.22 -26.79 -23.04
CA SER A 167 -28.66 -27.02 -22.86
C SER A 167 -29.50 -25.76 -23.14
N GLY A 168 -28.85 -24.60 -23.25
CA GLY A 168 -29.44 -23.30 -23.54
C GLY A 168 -29.77 -22.46 -22.30
N ASN A 169 -29.39 -22.88 -21.09
CA ASN A 169 -29.59 -22.07 -19.89
C ASN A 169 -28.53 -20.95 -19.85
N GLU A 170 -28.93 -19.76 -19.40
CA GLU A 170 -28.16 -18.53 -19.56
C GLU A 170 -28.02 -17.79 -18.23
N THR A 171 -26.82 -17.28 -17.95
CA THR A 171 -26.52 -16.47 -16.76
C THR A 171 -25.87 -15.16 -17.17
N THR A 172 -26.18 -14.08 -16.45
CA THR A 172 -25.58 -12.77 -16.63
C THR A 172 -25.19 -12.18 -15.27
N VAL A 173 -23.97 -11.65 -15.18
CA VAL A 173 -23.44 -10.95 -14.00
C VAL A 173 -22.85 -9.62 -14.46
N GLU A 174 -22.89 -8.59 -13.61
CA GLU A 174 -22.39 -7.25 -13.92
C GLU A 174 -21.33 -6.80 -12.91
N ARG A 175 -20.30 -6.08 -13.37
CA ARG A 175 -19.35 -5.32 -12.56
C ARG A 175 -19.60 -3.83 -12.79
N LYS A 176 -19.79 -3.03 -11.75
CA LYS A 176 -20.02 -1.58 -11.88
C LYS A 176 -18.70 -0.84 -12.09
N THR A 177 -18.72 0.18 -12.95
CA THR A 177 -17.57 1.06 -13.19
C THR A 177 -17.92 2.51 -12.85
N ASN A 178 -17.25 3.06 -11.85
CA ASN A 178 -17.39 4.45 -11.43
C ASN A 178 -16.27 5.29 -12.04
N ARG A 179 -16.61 6.03 -13.09
CA ARG A 179 -15.68 6.90 -13.85
C ARG A 179 -15.57 8.26 -13.18
N LYS A 180 -14.66 8.38 -12.21
CA LYS A 180 -14.40 9.61 -11.46
C LYS A 180 -12.95 9.65 -11.03
N ASP A 181 -12.42 10.85 -10.96
CA ASP A 181 -11.12 11.12 -10.38
C ASP A 181 -11.31 11.92 -9.09
N GLU A 182 -10.80 11.38 -8.00
CA GLU A 182 -10.86 11.96 -6.65
C GLU A 182 -9.46 12.11 -6.04
N THR A 183 -8.41 11.78 -6.80
CA THR A 183 -7.04 11.83 -6.32
C THR A 183 -6.46 13.19 -6.66
N PRO A 184 -5.93 13.95 -5.69
CA PRO A 184 -5.28 15.21 -5.99
C PRO A 184 -3.86 15.00 -6.56
N PRO A 185 -3.40 15.94 -7.42
CA PRO A 185 -2.07 15.85 -8.01
C PRO A 185 -0.96 15.98 -6.96
N THR A 186 0.23 15.46 -7.24
CA THR A 186 1.41 15.57 -6.35
C THR A 186 2.42 16.57 -6.91
N ILE A 187 2.87 17.53 -6.10
CA ILE A 187 3.95 18.47 -6.45
C ILE A 187 5.25 18.07 -5.76
N THR A 188 6.35 18.00 -6.52
CA THR A 188 7.71 17.80 -6.00
C THR A 188 8.58 19.01 -6.31
N LEU A 189 9.22 19.58 -5.28
CA LEU A 189 10.09 20.75 -5.40
C LEU A 189 11.56 20.36 -5.59
N THR A 190 12.16 20.79 -6.70
CA THR A 190 13.61 20.65 -6.94
C THR A 190 14.39 21.55 -5.98
N GLY A 191 15.45 21.04 -5.35
CA GLY A 191 16.22 21.81 -4.35
C GLY A 191 15.52 21.95 -3.00
N GLY A 192 14.42 21.23 -2.77
CA GLY A 192 13.75 21.12 -1.48
C GLY A 192 12.79 22.27 -1.12
N TYR A 193 12.24 22.16 0.08
CA TYR A 193 11.23 23.08 0.62
C TYR A 193 11.83 24.32 1.29
N THR A 194 13.14 24.34 1.56
CA THR A 194 13.83 25.53 2.09
C THR A 194 15.06 25.81 1.26
N VAL A 195 15.16 27.03 0.75
CA VAL A 195 16.29 27.53 -0.03
C VAL A 195 16.90 28.72 0.68
N TYR A 196 18.22 28.85 0.59
CA TYR A 196 18.94 29.95 1.20
C TYR A 196 19.59 30.77 0.09
N THR A 197 19.47 32.10 0.21
CA THR A 197 20.12 33.03 -0.72
C THR A 197 20.80 34.13 0.07
N THR A 198 21.77 34.78 -0.54
CA THR A 198 22.50 35.90 0.05
C THR A 198 21.77 37.21 -0.19
N ILE A 199 21.93 38.15 0.74
CA ILE A 199 21.41 39.50 0.55
C ILE A 199 22.01 40.14 -0.71
N ASN A 200 21.19 40.87 -1.46
CA ASN A 200 21.54 41.55 -2.72
C ASN A 200 21.95 40.64 -3.89
N THR A 201 21.59 39.34 -3.86
CA THR A 201 21.69 38.45 -5.03
C THR A 201 20.33 38.17 -5.66
N SER A 202 20.27 37.74 -6.91
CA SER A 202 19.02 37.24 -7.51
C SER A 202 18.61 35.91 -6.85
N TYR A 203 17.30 35.65 -6.79
CA TYR A 203 16.75 34.32 -6.52
C TYR A 203 16.19 33.78 -7.82
N ASP A 204 16.82 32.74 -8.35
CA ASP A 204 16.32 31.98 -9.50
C ASP A 204 15.52 30.78 -8.98
N GLU A 205 14.40 30.50 -9.65
CA GLU A 205 13.52 29.39 -9.28
C GLU A 205 14.22 28.05 -9.57
N LEU A 206 14.33 27.20 -8.54
CA LEU A 206 15.09 25.94 -8.65
C LEU A 206 14.36 24.83 -9.43
N GLY A 207 13.09 25.06 -9.79
CA GLY A 207 12.24 24.11 -10.49
C GLY A 207 11.36 23.26 -9.57
N TYR A 208 10.45 22.53 -10.21
CA TYR A 208 9.44 21.66 -9.61
C TYR A 208 8.85 20.75 -10.69
N THR A 209 8.19 19.67 -10.26
CA THR A 209 7.36 18.81 -11.12
C THR A 209 5.99 18.60 -10.46
N ALA A 210 4.97 18.34 -11.27
CA ALA A 210 3.64 17.98 -10.78
C ALA A 210 3.08 16.81 -11.60
N THR A 211 2.53 15.80 -10.94
CA THR A 211 1.97 14.61 -11.60
C THR A 211 0.70 14.14 -10.94
N ASP A 212 -0.18 13.52 -11.71
CA ASP A 212 -1.45 12.95 -11.31
C ASP A 212 -1.63 11.54 -11.91
N ASP A 213 -2.40 10.66 -11.25
CA ASP A 213 -2.63 9.29 -11.73
C ASP A 213 -3.58 9.23 -12.94
N CYS A 214 -4.52 10.17 -13.07
CA CYS A 214 -5.45 10.26 -14.18
C CYS A 214 -5.03 11.24 -15.26
N ASP A 215 -4.40 12.36 -14.89
CA ASP A 215 -4.00 13.42 -15.82
C ASP A 215 -2.51 13.38 -16.26
N GLY A 216 -1.67 12.58 -15.59
CA GLY A 216 -0.25 12.47 -15.92
C GLY A 216 0.57 13.70 -15.53
N ASP A 217 1.42 14.22 -16.42
CA ASP A 217 2.31 15.35 -16.11
C ASP A 217 1.58 16.70 -16.17
N LEU A 218 1.44 17.34 -15.02
CA LEU A 218 0.79 18.63 -14.81
C LEU A 218 1.79 19.76 -14.55
N THR A 219 3.09 19.53 -14.71
CA THR A 219 4.15 20.49 -14.34
C THR A 219 3.96 21.87 -14.97
N SER A 220 3.50 21.93 -16.22
CA SER A 220 3.25 23.20 -16.93
C SER A 220 2.02 23.99 -16.42
N GLN A 221 1.16 23.35 -15.63
CA GLN A 221 -0.08 23.93 -15.11
C GLN A 221 0.07 24.50 -13.69
N VAL A 222 1.24 24.31 -13.06
CA VAL A 222 1.51 24.83 -11.72
C VAL A 222 1.54 26.35 -11.72
N VAL A 223 0.71 26.95 -10.88
CA VAL A 223 0.69 28.38 -10.61
C VAL A 223 1.59 28.69 -9.42
N ILE A 224 2.59 29.54 -9.62
CA ILE A 224 3.50 29.98 -8.56
C ILE A 224 3.14 31.38 -8.10
N THR A 225 2.94 31.56 -6.80
CA THR A 225 2.74 32.87 -6.16
C THR A 225 3.80 33.14 -5.09
N GLY A 226 3.81 34.35 -4.54
CA GLY A 226 4.82 34.79 -3.57
C GLY A 226 6.04 35.47 -4.22
N ASN A 227 6.59 36.46 -3.52
CA ASN A 227 7.74 37.24 -3.95
C ASN A 227 8.87 37.13 -2.91
N VAL A 228 10.11 37.06 -3.39
CA VAL A 228 11.32 37.02 -2.56
C VAL A 228 12.05 38.35 -2.72
N ASP A 229 12.10 39.15 -1.66
CA ASP A 229 12.86 40.41 -1.64
C ASP A 229 14.26 40.14 -1.08
N THR A 230 15.21 39.82 -1.96
CA THR A 230 16.60 39.52 -1.56
C THR A 230 17.38 40.74 -1.10
N THR A 231 16.82 41.96 -1.17
CA THR A 231 17.48 43.17 -0.64
C THR A 231 17.34 43.32 0.87
N LYS A 232 16.49 42.48 1.49
CA LYS A 232 16.24 42.46 2.93
C LYS A 232 16.48 41.07 3.48
N LEU A 233 17.11 41.03 4.66
CA LEU A 233 17.24 39.79 5.42
C LEU A 233 15.87 39.35 5.89
N GLY A 234 15.61 38.04 5.84
CA GLY A 234 14.36 37.48 6.32
C GLY A 234 13.97 36.20 5.61
N THR A 235 12.76 35.75 5.92
CA THR A 235 12.18 34.54 5.37
C THR A 235 10.99 34.90 4.48
N TYR A 236 11.02 34.42 3.24
CA TYR A 236 10.01 34.63 2.22
C TYR A 236 9.38 33.30 1.85
N GLN A 237 8.17 33.33 1.29
CA GLN A 237 7.47 32.13 0.84
C GLN A 237 7.10 32.22 -0.64
N LYS A 238 7.28 31.10 -1.33
CA LYS A 238 6.74 30.83 -2.67
C LYS A 238 5.72 29.71 -2.52
N THR A 239 4.55 29.87 -3.13
CA THR A 239 3.47 28.89 -3.07
C THR A 239 3.22 28.34 -4.46
N TYR A 240 3.13 27.02 -4.58
CA TYR A 240 2.93 26.27 -5.82
C TYR A 240 1.58 25.58 -5.71
N THR A 241 0.67 25.89 -6.62
CA THR A 241 -0.68 25.32 -6.63
C THR A 241 -0.96 24.72 -8.00
N VAL A 242 -1.51 23.51 -8.03
CA VAL A 242 -1.93 22.85 -9.28
C VAL A 242 -3.27 22.17 -9.06
N LYS A 243 -4.10 22.18 -10.10
CA LYS A 243 -5.34 21.43 -10.17
C LYS A 243 -5.27 20.44 -11.33
N ASP A 244 -5.88 19.30 -11.13
CA ASP A 244 -6.14 18.34 -12.20
C ASP A 244 -7.40 18.74 -13.02
N SER A 245 -7.78 17.91 -13.98
CA SER A 245 -8.96 18.15 -14.82
C SER A 245 -10.29 17.93 -14.10
N ALA A 246 -10.30 17.14 -13.03
CA ALA A 246 -11.46 16.86 -12.17
C ALA A 246 -11.70 17.96 -11.12
N GLY A 247 -10.73 18.85 -10.92
CA GLY A 247 -10.76 19.96 -10.00
C GLY A 247 -10.14 19.69 -8.62
N ASN A 248 -9.50 18.55 -8.40
CA ASN A 248 -8.77 18.32 -7.15
C ASN A 248 -7.49 19.18 -7.15
N GLU A 249 -7.10 19.70 -5.98
CA GLU A 249 -6.05 20.72 -5.84
C GLU A 249 -4.98 20.29 -4.85
N THR A 250 -3.72 20.53 -5.20
CA THR A 250 -2.59 20.45 -4.27
C THR A 250 -1.85 21.77 -4.20
N THR A 251 -1.48 22.15 -2.97
CA THR A 251 -0.66 23.33 -2.69
C THR A 251 0.55 22.97 -1.84
N VAL A 252 1.73 23.44 -2.26
CA VAL A 252 3.02 23.27 -1.56
C VAL A 252 3.72 24.62 -1.41
N THR A 253 4.48 24.82 -0.33
CA THR A 253 5.25 26.05 -0.11
C THR A 253 6.76 25.80 -0.09
N ARG A 254 7.53 26.71 -0.69
CA ARG A 254 8.97 26.84 -0.52
C ARG A 254 9.28 28.06 0.33
N THR A 255 10.11 27.85 1.34
CA THR A 255 10.67 28.87 2.22
C THR A 255 12.00 29.36 1.64
N VAL A 256 12.15 30.66 1.41
CA VAL A 256 13.40 31.26 0.95
C VAL A 256 13.97 32.15 2.05
N VAL A 257 15.13 31.77 2.58
CA VAL A 257 15.81 32.49 3.66
C VAL A 257 16.92 33.35 3.08
N VAL A 258 16.77 34.67 3.18
CA VAL A 258 17.77 35.67 2.77
C VAL A 258 18.67 35.96 3.97
N ARG A 259 19.96 35.64 3.83
CA ARG A 259 20.97 35.78 4.89
C ARG A 259 22.15 36.66 4.45
N ASN A 260 22.93 37.16 5.40
CA ASN A 260 24.13 37.92 5.08
C ASN A 260 25.15 37.06 4.31
N GLN A 261 25.87 37.70 3.40
CA GLN A 261 27.06 37.11 2.80
C GLN A 261 28.10 36.91 3.92
N THR A 262 28.33 35.65 4.27
CA THR A 262 29.35 35.28 5.26
C THR A 262 30.67 35.26 4.51
N SER A 263 31.39 36.39 4.53
CA SER A 263 32.75 36.44 4.00
C SER A 263 33.57 35.32 4.66
N SER A 264 34.24 34.51 3.84
CA SER A 264 35.18 33.44 4.22
C SER A 264 36.46 33.96 4.90
N THR A 265 36.35 35.06 5.63
CA THR A 265 37.39 35.60 6.49
C THR A 265 37.42 34.78 7.77
N SER A 266 38.57 34.16 8.04
CA SER A 266 38.85 33.44 9.28
C SER A 266 38.44 34.29 10.49
N SER A 267 37.61 33.70 11.35
CA SER A 267 37.06 34.30 12.56
C SER A 267 37.60 33.53 13.75
N SER A 268 38.52 34.14 14.50
CA SER A 268 39.04 33.55 15.75
C SER A 268 38.05 33.64 16.91
N CYS A 269 36.97 34.41 16.74
CA CYS A 269 35.99 34.67 17.77
C CYS A 269 34.55 34.63 17.25
N GLY A 270 33.83 33.57 17.64
CA GLY A 270 32.41 33.36 17.38
C GLY A 270 31.57 33.43 18.66
N GLY A 271 30.26 33.31 18.51
CA GLY A 271 29.27 33.39 19.58
C GLY A 271 29.16 34.77 20.23
N GLU A 272 28.30 34.85 21.24
CA GLU A 272 28.19 36.03 22.09
C GLU A 272 29.31 36.08 23.16
N PRO A 273 29.90 37.25 23.45
CA PRO A 273 30.94 37.38 24.47
C PRO A 273 30.55 36.80 25.84
N GLY A 274 31.38 35.89 26.37
CA GLY A 274 31.16 35.28 27.68
C GLY A 274 30.08 34.19 27.71
N VAL A 275 29.56 33.77 26.56
CA VAL A 275 28.68 32.59 26.42
C VAL A 275 29.53 31.36 26.10
N ILE A 276 29.16 30.22 26.70
CA ILE A 276 29.74 28.90 26.46
C ILE A 276 28.81 28.12 25.54
N TYR A 277 29.36 27.66 24.42
CA TYR A 277 28.72 26.74 23.50
C TYR A 277 29.45 25.41 23.62
N LEU A 278 28.92 24.50 24.45
CA LEU A 278 29.41 23.13 24.52
C LEU A 278 29.00 22.42 23.24
N THR A 279 29.99 21.84 22.53
CA THR A 279 29.73 21.09 21.31
C THR A 279 30.36 19.71 21.39
N PHE A 280 29.62 18.70 20.95
CA PHE A 280 30.03 17.30 21.00
C PHE A 280 29.98 16.68 19.61
N ASP A 281 31.09 16.13 19.15
CA ASP A 281 31.23 15.50 17.83
C ASP A 281 31.21 13.96 17.94
N ASP A 282 30.93 13.30 16.81
CA ASP A 282 30.93 11.84 16.57
C ASP A 282 29.76 11.03 17.15
N GLY A 283 28.99 11.61 18.06
CA GLY A 283 27.87 10.97 18.73
C GLY A 283 26.66 10.60 17.86
N PRO A 284 25.64 9.96 18.48
CA PRO A 284 25.61 9.56 19.89
C PRO A 284 26.34 8.24 20.20
N ASN A 285 26.75 8.09 21.45
CA ASN A 285 27.25 6.86 22.06
C ASN A 285 26.28 6.34 23.13
N ALA A 286 25.99 5.03 23.11
CA ALA A 286 25.00 4.42 24.01
C ALA A 286 25.34 4.50 25.51
N TYR A 287 26.61 4.70 25.87
CA TYR A 287 27.07 4.71 27.26
C TYR A 287 27.37 6.10 27.79
N TYR A 288 27.96 6.97 26.98
CA TYR A 288 28.52 8.25 27.45
C TYR A 288 27.62 9.44 27.17
N THR A 289 26.91 9.46 26.03
CA THR A 289 25.94 10.52 25.70
C THR A 289 24.84 10.63 26.77
N PRO A 290 24.24 9.54 27.30
CA PRO A 290 23.24 9.66 28.37
C PRO A 290 23.80 10.32 29.64
N VAL A 291 25.05 10.02 30.01
CA VAL A 291 25.71 10.61 31.18
C VAL A 291 25.91 12.10 30.98
N ILE A 292 26.34 12.52 29.78
CA ILE A 292 26.50 13.92 29.42
C ILE A 292 25.15 14.64 29.49
N LEU A 293 24.09 14.08 28.87
CA LEU A 293 22.74 14.64 28.91
C LEU A 293 22.21 14.78 30.34
N ASP A 294 22.44 13.79 31.21
CA ASP A 294 22.03 13.86 32.62
C ASP A 294 22.72 15.01 33.37
N VAL A 295 24.00 15.25 33.09
CA VAL A 295 24.73 16.40 33.65
C VAL A 295 24.19 17.71 33.09
N LEU A 296 24.00 17.83 31.76
CA LEU A 296 23.46 19.05 31.16
C LEU A 296 22.08 19.40 31.73
N LYS A 297 21.22 18.39 31.90
CA LYS A 297 19.91 18.51 32.54
C LYS A 297 20.00 18.92 34.01
N LYS A 298 20.91 18.31 34.79
CA LYS A 298 21.14 18.65 36.21
C LYS A 298 21.44 20.14 36.40
N TYR A 299 22.19 20.75 35.50
CA TYR A 299 22.56 22.16 35.56
C TYR A 299 21.67 23.08 34.70
N ASN A 300 20.63 22.53 34.07
CA ASN A 300 19.74 23.23 33.13
C ASN A 300 20.50 24.02 32.04
N VAL A 301 21.56 23.41 31.51
CA VAL A 301 22.36 23.98 30.41
C VAL A 301 22.04 23.26 29.11
N LYS A 302 22.19 23.96 27.99
CA LYS A 302 22.01 23.40 26.65
C LYS A 302 23.35 23.31 25.91
N ALA A 303 23.45 22.36 24.99
CA ALA A 303 24.63 22.08 24.20
C ALA A 303 24.23 21.84 22.73
N THR A 304 25.24 21.66 21.87
CA THR A 304 25.06 21.28 20.46
C THR A 304 25.72 19.93 20.21
N PHE A 305 25.01 18.99 19.58
CA PHE A 305 25.53 17.67 19.24
C PHE A 305 25.67 17.57 17.71
N PHE A 306 26.90 17.46 17.21
CA PHE A 306 27.18 17.21 15.81
C PHE A 306 27.20 15.69 15.56
N VAL A 307 26.05 15.16 15.16
CA VAL A 307 25.78 13.72 15.12
C VAL A 307 26.23 13.07 13.82
N THR A 308 26.49 11.76 13.88
CA THR A 308 26.81 10.89 12.74
C THR A 308 25.71 9.82 12.55
N MET A 309 25.98 8.74 11.79
CA MET A 309 25.12 7.54 11.78
C MET A 309 25.34 6.61 12.99
N ALA A 310 26.22 6.96 13.94
CA ALA A 310 26.49 6.15 15.11
C ALA A 310 25.34 6.13 16.14
N GLY A 311 25.38 5.12 17.01
CA GLY A 311 24.53 5.02 18.19
C GLY A 311 23.01 4.90 17.93
N PRO A 312 22.21 4.82 19.00
CA PRO A 312 20.76 4.64 18.88
C PRO A 312 20.02 5.94 18.57
N ASP A 313 19.00 5.86 17.69
CA ASP A 313 18.12 6.98 17.32
C ASP A 313 17.42 7.62 18.54
N SER A 314 17.19 6.85 19.60
CA SER A 314 16.56 7.34 20.83
C SER A 314 17.37 8.42 21.54
N LEU A 315 18.69 8.47 21.36
CA LEU A 315 19.54 9.49 21.96
C LEU A 315 19.52 10.79 21.17
N ILE A 316 19.50 10.76 19.84
CA ILE A 316 19.25 11.95 19.01
C ILE A 316 17.88 12.55 19.35
N LYS A 317 16.86 11.68 19.52
CA LYS A 317 15.53 12.13 19.96
C LYS A 317 15.57 12.80 21.32
N ARG A 318 16.29 12.21 22.29
CA ARG A 318 16.45 12.77 23.64
C ARG A 318 17.20 14.10 23.61
N GLU A 319 18.28 14.21 22.84
CA GLU A 319 19.03 15.46 22.66
C GLU A 319 18.09 16.59 22.20
N TYR A 320 17.28 16.30 21.19
CA TYR A 320 16.30 17.23 20.64
C TYR A 320 15.20 17.60 21.63
N GLU A 321 14.56 16.62 22.27
CA GLU A 321 13.45 16.83 23.22
C GLU A 321 13.90 17.55 24.50
N GLU A 322 15.16 17.39 24.91
CA GLU A 322 15.75 18.14 26.03
C GLU A 322 16.21 19.56 25.63
N GLY A 323 16.00 19.98 24.37
CA GLY A 323 16.22 21.35 23.90
C GLY A 323 17.66 21.64 23.50
N HIS A 324 18.45 20.62 23.17
CA HIS A 324 19.79 20.79 22.60
C HIS A 324 19.69 21.01 21.08
N ALA A 325 20.70 21.66 20.50
CA ALA A 325 20.79 21.78 19.05
C ALA A 325 21.40 20.51 18.45
N ILE A 326 20.82 20.04 17.34
CA ILE A 326 21.36 18.93 16.56
C ILE A 326 22.06 19.52 15.34
N GLY A 327 23.35 19.26 15.20
CA GLY A 327 24.16 19.56 14.01
C GLY A 327 24.57 18.30 13.27
N LEU A 328 25.04 18.44 12.04
CA LEU A 328 25.46 17.31 11.21
C LEU A 328 26.99 17.18 11.18
N HIS A 329 27.50 15.96 11.38
CA HIS A 329 28.94 15.65 11.32
C HIS A 329 29.31 14.61 10.27
N THR A 330 28.58 14.60 9.15
CA THR A 330 28.64 13.56 8.10
C THR A 330 28.14 12.20 8.61
N ALA A 331 27.67 11.35 7.71
CA ALA A 331 27.12 10.04 8.05
C ALA A 331 28.23 9.04 8.40
N THR A 332 29.24 8.93 7.55
CA THR A 332 30.27 7.89 7.68
C THR A 332 31.45 8.31 8.55
N HIS A 333 31.74 9.61 8.61
CA HIS A 333 32.97 10.15 9.22
C HIS A 333 34.25 9.48 8.66
N GLN A 334 34.20 8.98 7.41
CA GLN A 334 35.33 8.35 6.74
C GLN A 334 35.95 9.33 5.74
N TYR A 335 37.12 9.87 6.06
CA TYR A 335 37.78 10.88 5.23
C TYR A 335 37.92 10.55 3.73
N PRO A 336 38.24 9.30 3.31
CA PRO A 336 38.31 8.96 1.88
C PRO A 336 36.97 9.08 1.14
N ILE A 337 35.86 8.84 1.85
CA ILE A 337 34.50 8.93 1.29
C ILE A 337 34.07 10.39 1.30
N VAL A 338 34.08 11.01 2.48
CA VAL A 338 33.61 12.38 2.72
C VAL A 338 34.34 13.41 1.85
N TYR A 339 35.65 13.24 1.66
CA TYR A 339 36.48 14.18 0.89
C TYR A 339 36.89 13.68 -0.50
N GLY A 340 36.21 12.66 -1.03
CA GLY A 340 36.44 12.19 -2.40
C GLY A 340 36.03 13.21 -3.46
N SER A 341 34.92 13.92 -3.25
CA SER A 341 34.42 15.00 -4.11
C SER A 341 33.38 15.85 -3.38
N VAL A 342 32.98 16.99 -3.98
CA VAL A 342 31.88 17.81 -3.45
C VAL A 342 30.57 17.01 -3.36
N ASP A 343 30.27 16.21 -4.38
CA ASP A 343 29.07 15.37 -4.39
C ASP A 343 29.14 14.27 -3.34
N SER A 344 30.33 13.66 -3.14
CA SER A 344 30.54 12.67 -2.08
C SER A 344 30.27 13.27 -0.71
N TYR A 345 30.74 14.50 -0.46
CA TYR A 345 30.49 15.21 0.80
C TYR A 345 28.98 15.39 1.04
N PHE A 346 28.25 15.92 0.06
CA PHE A 346 26.82 16.19 0.24
C PHE A 346 25.96 14.93 0.25
N ASN A 347 26.30 13.90 -0.52
CA ASN A 347 25.61 12.61 -0.47
C ASN A 347 25.77 11.94 0.91
N ASP A 348 26.93 12.09 1.54
CA ASP A 348 27.19 11.60 2.89
C ASP A 348 26.48 12.48 3.95
N LEU A 349 26.53 13.81 3.81
CA LEU A 349 25.83 14.75 4.70
C LEU A 349 24.30 14.57 4.65
N ASN A 350 23.74 14.31 3.48
CA ASN A 350 22.30 14.11 3.30
C ASN A 350 21.79 12.88 4.06
N GLN A 351 22.57 11.80 4.13
CA GLN A 351 22.18 10.59 4.87
C GLN A 351 21.97 10.88 6.37
N VAL A 352 22.89 11.62 6.99
CA VAL A 352 22.72 12.01 8.40
C VAL A 352 21.63 13.08 8.55
N SER A 353 21.48 14.00 7.60
CA SER A 353 20.37 14.96 7.59
C SER A 353 19.00 14.26 7.56
N ASP A 354 18.84 13.22 6.74
CA ASP A 354 17.60 12.46 6.61
C ASP A 354 17.33 11.62 7.85
N ARG A 355 18.37 11.05 8.48
CA ARG A 355 18.27 10.41 9.79
C ARG A 355 17.73 11.38 10.85
N VAL A 356 18.32 12.57 10.95
CA VAL A 356 17.88 13.60 11.92
C VAL A 356 16.43 14.02 11.64
N TYR A 357 16.08 14.24 10.37
CA TYR A 357 14.71 14.61 10.00
C TYR A 357 13.69 13.53 10.37
N ARG A 358 13.99 12.25 10.07
CA ARG A 358 13.12 11.12 10.43
C ARG A 358 12.88 11.01 11.94
N ILE A 359 13.87 11.36 12.76
CA ILE A 359 13.79 11.23 14.22
C ILE A 359 13.09 12.43 14.86
N THR A 360 13.38 13.65 14.39
CA THR A 360 13.03 14.90 15.07
C THR A 360 11.95 15.72 14.36
N GLY A 361 11.69 15.43 13.08
CA GLY A 361 10.89 16.28 12.20
C GLY A 361 11.61 17.57 11.75
N MET A 362 12.86 17.78 12.16
CA MET A 362 13.67 18.96 11.83
C MET A 362 14.80 18.61 10.88
N ARG A 363 15.00 19.41 9.83
CA ARG A 363 16.25 19.40 9.06
C ARG A 363 17.25 20.36 9.72
N SER A 364 18.41 19.84 10.12
CA SER A 364 19.46 20.67 10.68
C SER A 364 20.22 21.42 9.58
N ASN A 365 20.50 22.70 9.84
CA ASN A 365 21.27 23.56 8.95
C ASN A 365 22.59 24.03 9.58
N ILE A 366 23.04 23.38 10.66
CA ILE A 366 24.37 23.62 11.22
C ILE A 366 25.21 22.36 11.07
N ILE A 367 26.47 22.54 10.67
CA ILE A 367 27.38 21.42 10.42
C ILE A 367 28.73 21.66 11.08
N ARG A 368 29.48 20.59 11.25
CA ARG A 368 30.92 20.66 11.48
C ARG A 368 31.60 19.70 10.53
N PHE A 369 32.62 20.16 9.82
CA PHE A 369 33.42 19.31 8.95
C PHE A 369 34.22 18.31 9.78
N PRO A 370 34.32 17.02 9.40
CA PRO A 370 35.25 16.08 9.99
C PRO A 370 36.69 16.63 10.00
N GLY A 371 37.29 16.77 11.18
CA GLY A 371 38.61 17.40 11.35
C GLY A 371 38.65 18.93 11.21
N GLY A 372 37.49 19.60 11.09
CA GLY A 372 37.34 21.04 10.95
C GLY A 372 37.57 21.56 9.53
N SER A 373 37.18 22.82 9.28
CA SER A 373 37.40 23.48 7.97
C SER A 373 38.90 23.64 7.63
N SER A 374 39.74 23.63 8.66
CA SER A 374 41.19 23.77 8.59
C SER A 374 41.94 22.46 8.34
N ASN A 375 41.23 21.33 8.21
CA ASN A 375 41.85 20.02 8.07
C ASN A 375 42.78 19.95 6.84
N THR A 376 43.86 19.18 6.98
CA THR A 376 44.80 18.92 5.88
C THR A 376 44.70 17.49 5.34
N VAL A 377 43.94 16.61 6.03
CA VAL A 377 43.77 15.20 5.62
C VAL A 377 43.03 15.10 4.27
N SER A 378 42.10 16.03 4.00
CA SER A 378 41.37 16.12 2.74
C SER A 378 42.28 16.29 1.52
N LYS A 379 43.48 16.89 1.65
CA LYS A 379 44.46 17.02 0.56
C LYS A 379 44.85 15.70 -0.08
N LYS A 380 44.80 14.61 0.70
CA LYS A 380 45.16 13.26 0.23
C LYS A 380 44.16 12.71 -0.76
N TYR A 381 42.91 13.19 -0.73
CA TYR A 381 41.80 12.68 -1.53
C TYR A 381 41.39 13.65 -2.63
N SER A 382 41.29 14.94 -2.29
CA SER A 382 40.90 15.99 -3.22
C SER A 382 41.54 17.34 -2.82
N PRO A 383 42.68 17.72 -3.44
CA PRO A 383 43.30 19.03 -3.23
C PRO A 383 42.35 20.19 -3.59
N GLY A 384 42.27 21.22 -2.75
CA GLY A 384 41.38 22.37 -2.92
C GLY A 384 39.94 22.14 -2.46
N ILE A 385 39.56 20.92 -2.07
CA ILE A 385 38.16 20.59 -1.75
C ILE A 385 37.60 21.41 -0.59
N MET A 386 38.40 21.73 0.43
CA MET A 386 37.89 22.50 1.57
C MET A 386 37.60 23.94 1.18
N SER A 387 38.44 24.54 0.33
CA SER A 387 38.19 25.86 -0.25
C SER A 387 36.86 25.91 -1.02
N THR A 388 36.50 24.84 -1.73
CA THR A 388 35.19 24.71 -2.39
C THR A 388 34.06 24.46 -1.37
N LEU A 389 34.24 23.52 -0.45
CA LEU A 389 33.20 23.08 0.46
C LEU A 389 32.75 24.18 1.43
N VAL A 390 33.66 25.01 1.95
CA VAL A 390 33.25 26.11 2.86
C VAL A 390 32.32 27.12 2.18
N THR A 391 32.46 27.30 0.87
CA THR A 391 31.56 28.12 0.05
C THR A 391 30.28 27.36 -0.27
N GLU A 392 30.39 26.11 -0.72
CA GLU A 392 29.22 25.31 -1.13
C GLU A 392 28.25 25.02 0.02
N VAL A 393 28.75 24.72 1.22
CA VAL A 393 27.85 24.47 2.37
C VAL A 393 27.06 25.73 2.71
N GLN A 394 27.69 26.90 2.61
CA GLN A 394 27.00 28.18 2.78
C GLN A 394 25.99 28.40 1.64
N ASN A 395 26.37 28.19 0.37
CA ASN A 395 25.47 28.32 -0.77
C ASN A 395 24.21 27.43 -0.61
N ARG A 396 24.37 26.26 0.01
CA ARG A 396 23.28 25.31 0.30
C ARG A 396 22.57 25.56 1.63
N GLY A 397 22.87 26.67 2.31
CA GLY A 397 22.14 27.12 3.49
C GLY A 397 22.62 26.58 4.82
N TYR A 398 23.74 25.85 4.84
CA TYR A 398 24.36 25.43 6.06
C TYR A 398 25.23 26.54 6.65
N GLN A 399 25.26 26.61 7.96
CA GLN A 399 26.31 27.29 8.69
C GLN A 399 27.27 26.24 9.26
N TYR A 400 28.54 26.34 8.91
CA TYR A 400 29.56 25.48 9.52
C TYR A 400 30.21 26.17 10.72
N PHE A 401 30.54 25.38 11.73
CA PHE A 401 31.21 25.84 12.94
C PHE A 401 32.47 25.02 13.19
N ASP A 402 33.60 25.70 13.31
CA ASP A 402 34.79 25.11 13.94
C ASP A 402 34.71 25.32 15.46
N TRP A 403 35.85 25.44 16.12
CA TRP A 403 35.97 25.70 17.55
C TRP A 403 37.14 26.67 17.81
N ASN A 404 37.06 27.42 18.91
CA ASN A 404 38.15 28.26 19.41
C ASN A 404 38.73 27.75 20.73
N ILE A 405 38.13 26.73 21.34
CA ILE A 405 38.66 26.02 22.50
C ILE A 405 38.66 24.52 22.21
N SER A 406 39.81 23.89 22.33
CA SER A 406 39.96 22.43 22.28
C SER A 406 40.00 21.88 23.71
N SER A 407 39.26 20.81 23.99
CA SER A 407 39.38 20.08 25.26
C SER A 407 40.64 19.20 25.31
N GLY A 408 41.13 18.78 24.14
CA GLY A 408 42.23 17.83 23.98
C GLY A 408 41.79 16.35 23.97
N ASP A 409 40.50 16.05 24.05
CA ASP A 409 39.95 14.68 24.04
C ASP A 409 40.11 13.91 22.71
N ALA A 410 40.49 14.63 21.65
CA ALA A 410 40.78 14.10 20.32
C ALA A 410 42.18 13.46 20.19
N GLY A 411 42.92 13.31 21.29
CA GLY A 411 44.22 12.61 21.33
C GLY A 411 45.32 13.30 22.13
N GLU A 412 45.09 14.51 22.65
CA GLU A 412 46.06 15.21 23.50
C GLU A 412 46.01 14.73 24.96
N THR A 413 44.84 14.30 25.44
CA THR A 413 44.65 13.77 26.79
C THR A 413 43.57 12.71 26.84
N THR A 414 43.66 11.80 27.82
CA THR A 414 42.57 10.90 28.24
C THR A 414 42.25 11.05 29.72
N ASP A 415 42.86 12.03 30.40
CA ASP A 415 42.62 12.36 31.80
C ASP A 415 41.48 13.41 31.90
N PRO A 416 40.35 13.09 32.54
CA PRO A 416 39.20 14.00 32.65
C PRO A 416 39.54 15.34 33.32
N SER A 417 40.48 15.34 34.28
CA SER A 417 40.89 16.56 34.98
C SER A 417 41.71 17.47 34.09
N VAL A 418 42.60 16.89 33.26
CA VAL A 418 43.38 17.63 32.27
C VAL A 418 42.46 18.20 31.19
N GLU A 419 41.51 17.41 30.70
CA GLU A 419 40.50 17.84 29.73
C GLU A 419 39.67 19.02 30.26
N ALA A 420 39.11 18.90 31.46
CA ALA A 420 38.36 19.99 32.09
C ALA A 420 39.21 21.26 32.27
N ASN A 421 40.46 21.11 32.71
CA ASN A 421 41.39 22.23 32.87
C ASN A 421 41.75 22.89 31.53
N ASN A 422 41.89 22.13 30.45
CA ASN A 422 42.14 22.66 29.11
C ASN A 422 40.99 23.56 28.64
N VAL A 423 39.75 23.18 28.93
CA VAL A 423 38.59 24.03 28.64
C VAL A 423 38.58 25.26 29.54
N ILE A 424 38.61 25.06 30.86
CA ILE A 424 38.42 26.13 31.86
C ILE A 424 39.47 27.25 31.71
N LYS A 425 40.75 26.90 31.53
CA LYS A 425 41.84 27.89 31.43
C LYS A 425 41.75 28.78 30.20
N ASN A 426 41.03 28.34 29.15
CA ASN A 426 40.89 29.05 27.88
C ASN A 426 39.55 29.80 27.74
N LEU A 427 38.66 29.71 28.73
CA LEU A 427 37.41 30.47 28.72
C LEU A 427 37.67 31.99 28.69
N SER A 428 36.92 32.69 27.84
CA SER A 428 37.03 34.12 27.62
C SER A 428 35.70 34.83 27.86
N ARG A 429 35.78 36.01 28.48
CA ARG A 429 34.65 36.94 28.62
C ARG A 429 34.47 37.89 27.44
N LYS A 430 35.51 38.00 26.61
CA LYS A 430 35.53 38.92 25.46
C LYS A 430 35.07 38.25 24.18
N CYS A 431 34.88 36.93 24.21
CA CYS A 431 34.52 36.11 23.07
C CYS A 431 33.49 35.05 23.49
N GLY A 432 32.70 34.55 22.53
CA GLY A 432 31.97 33.30 22.74
C GLY A 432 32.93 32.11 22.71
N ASN A 433 32.60 31.10 23.49
CA ASN A 433 33.47 29.97 23.77
C ASN A 433 32.88 28.74 23.09
N ILE A 434 33.25 28.47 21.85
CA ILE A 434 32.82 27.28 21.10
C ILE A 434 33.83 26.18 21.37
N ILE A 435 33.43 25.22 22.20
CA ILE A 435 34.31 24.19 22.77
C ILE A 435 34.11 22.89 21.99
N LEU A 436 35.19 22.37 21.40
CA LEU A 436 35.19 21.03 20.81
C LEU A 436 35.39 19.98 21.91
N MET A 437 34.46 19.01 21.95
CA MET A 437 34.54 17.77 22.71
C MET A 437 33.91 16.63 21.90
N HIS A 438 33.98 15.40 22.41
CA HIS A 438 33.41 14.21 21.78
C HIS A 438 32.61 13.38 22.79
N ASP A 439 31.30 13.25 22.60
CA ASP A 439 30.43 12.49 23.51
C ASP A 439 30.60 10.97 23.39
N ILE A 440 31.44 10.52 22.45
CA ILE A 440 31.87 9.12 22.34
C ILE A 440 33.01 8.75 23.30
N LYS A 441 33.54 9.69 24.09
CA LYS A 441 34.69 9.47 24.98
C LYS A 441 34.28 9.35 26.44
N LYS A 442 34.78 8.31 27.11
CA LYS A 442 34.56 8.09 28.55
C LYS A 442 35.06 9.28 29.39
N HIS A 443 36.24 9.80 29.07
CA HIS A 443 36.87 10.86 29.87
C HIS A 443 36.13 12.19 29.74
N THR A 444 35.58 12.50 28.56
CA THR A 444 34.68 13.65 28.36
C THR A 444 33.42 13.56 29.22
N ALA A 445 32.78 12.39 29.27
CA ALA A 445 31.62 12.17 30.15
C ALA A 445 31.98 12.31 31.65
N GLN A 446 33.24 12.11 32.02
CA GLN A 446 33.74 12.33 33.38
C GLN A 446 34.15 13.80 33.63
N ALA A 447 34.61 14.52 32.62
CA ALA A 447 35.07 15.90 32.71
C ALA A 447 33.92 16.92 32.69
N ILE A 448 32.81 16.58 32.03
CA ILE A 448 31.75 17.54 31.68
C ILE A 448 31.13 18.23 32.89
N GLU A 449 30.93 17.51 34.00
CA GLU A 449 30.36 18.11 35.22
C GLU A 449 31.27 19.18 35.80
N THR A 450 32.59 18.98 35.80
CA THR A 450 33.55 19.99 36.27
C THR A 450 33.49 21.25 35.41
N ILE A 451 33.41 21.10 34.08
CA ILE A 451 33.34 22.22 33.13
C ILE A 451 32.05 23.02 33.35
N VAL A 452 30.90 22.33 33.36
CA VAL A 452 29.58 22.96 33.51
C VAL A 452 29.47 23.66 34.86
N LYS A 453 29.87 22.97 35.94
CA LYS A 453 29.86 23.54 37.30
C LYS A 453 30.72 24.81 37.37
N TYR A 454 31.95 24.77 36.84
CA TYR A 454 32.81 25.96 36.83
C TYR A 454 32.17 27.12 36.06
N GLY A 455 31.62 26.86 34.87
CA GLY A 455 30.96 27.88 34.06
C GLY A 455 29.81 28.55 34.80
N VAL A 456 28.93 27.75 35.41
CA VAL A 456 27.80 28.24 36.22
C VAL A 456 28.27 29.04 37.43
N GLU A 457 29.18 28.49 38.24
CA GLU A 457 29.68 29.13 39.46
C GLU A 457 30.43 30.44 39.19
N ASN A 458 31.04 30.57 38.01
CA ASN A 458 31.71 31.80 37.60
C ASN A 458 30.79 32.74 36.82
N GLY A 459 29.52 32.40 36.54
CA GLY A 459 28.57 33.28 35.86
C GLY A 459 28.77 33.37 34.35
N TYR A 460 29.27 32.32 33.71
CA TYR A 460 29.12 32.14 32.26
C TYR A 460 27.68 31.74 31.92
N LYS A 461 27.20 32.15 30.75
CA LYS A 461 25.95 31.62 30.19
C LYS A 461 26.26 30.43 29.30
N PHE A 462 25.29 29.54 29.14
CA PHE A 462 25.35 28.42 28.20
C PHE A 462 24.26 28.58 27.15
N ASP A 463 24.59 28.31 25.90
CA ASP A 463 23.63 28.38 24.81
C ASP A 463 23.99 27.38 23.69
N VAL A 464 23.06 27.19 22.76
CA VAL A 464 23.22 26.32 21.61
C VAL A 464 23.70 27.09 20.37
N LEU A 465 24.32 26.39 19.43
CA LEU A 465 24.60 26.96 18.13
C LEU A 465 23.33 26.97 17.28
N THR A 466 23.15 28.05 16.53
CA THR A 466 22.09 28.22 15.53
C THR A 466 22.72 28.72 14.24
N VAL A 467 21.99 28.67 13.12
CA VAL A 467 22.46 29.25 11.84
C VAL A 467 22.85 30.74 11.96
N ASN A 468 22.29 31.46 12.93
CA ASN A 468 22.56 32.88 13.18
C ASN A 468 23.68 33.13 14.19
N THR A 469 24.15 32.10 14.90
CA THR A 469 25.26 32.24 15.84
C THR A 469 26.51 32.63 15.05
N LYS A 470 27.20 33.70 15.49
CA LYS A 470 28.46 34.13 14.87
C LYS A 470 29.45 32.94 14.88
N PRO A 471 29.96 32.48 13.74
CA PRO A 471 30.76 31.28 13.71
C PRO A 471 32.21 31.56 14.11
N VAL A 472 32.88 30.52 14.61
CA VAL A 472 34.34 30.40 14.54
C VAL A 472 34.64 29.69 13.23
N HIS A 473 35.41 30.36 12.35
CA HIS A 473 35.90 29.79 11.09
C HIS A 473 37.42 29.82 11.15
N GLN A 474 38.03 28.65 11.28
CA GLN A 474 39.47 28.49 11.23
C GLN A 474 39.97 28.75 9.80
N ARG A 475 41.29 28.94 9.66
CA ARG A 475 41.89 29.13 8.34
C ARG A 475 41.78 27.83 7.54
N VAL A 476 41.12 27.87 6.39
CA VAL A 476 41.11 26.78 5.43
C VAL A 476 42.53 26.52 4.94
N ASN A 477 42.97 25.27 5.04
CA ASN A 477 44.35 24.88 4.71
C ASN A 477 44.45 23.96 3.49
N ASN A 478 43.33 23.57 2.86
CA ASN A 478 43.28 22.76 1.64
C ASN A 478 42.65 23.51 0.47
#